data_AF-A0AAU4AT72-F1
#
_entry.id   AF-A0AAU4AT72-F1
#
_cell.length_a   1.000
_cell.length_b   1.000
_cell.length_c   1.000
_cell.angle_alpha   90.00
_cell.angle_beta   90.00
_cell.angle_gamma   90.00
#
_symmetry.space_group_name_H-M   'P 1'
#
loop_
_entity.id
_entity.type
_entity.pdbx_description
1 polymer ?
#
loop_
_entity_poly.entity_id
_entity_poly.type
_entity_poly.pdbx_seq_one_letter_code
_entity_poly.pdbx_strand_id
1 'polypeptide(L)'
;MSDQAWARLPEIIGYPGREFDLWDVETLVRLDGFQKAGARIIEHIEQQLAKNNIGHLPAKLPTDSTRQVLLYRKDVPGICHILSLVHQLATQDAGDGTNGAVNQLNSLLDGMTKVSRAVRAS
;
A
#
# COMPACT_ATOMS: atom_id res chain seq x y z
N MET A 1 -14.21 19.50 -2.62
CA MET A 1 -13.10 19.40 -1.66
C MET A 1 -12.33 18.07 -1.76
N SER A 2 -12.90 17.02 -2.37
CA SER A 2 -12.28 15.69 -2.52
C SER A 2 -11.01 15.66 -3.40
N ASP A 3 -10.98 16.38 -4.52
CA ASP A 3 -9.83 16.36 -5.45
C ASP A 3 -8.51 16.81 -4.81
N GLN A 4 -8.57 17.79 -3.90
CA GLN A 4 -7.38 18.27 -3.20
C GLN A 4 -6.90 17.26 -2.14
N ALA A 5 -7.78 16.42 -1.61
CA ALA A 5 -7.39 15.37 -0.67
C ALA A 5 -6.69 14.21 -1.41
N TRP A 6 -7.16 13.83 -2.60
CA TRP A 6 -6.50 12.86 -3.46
C TRP A 6 -5.08 13.29 -3.85
N ALA A 7 -4.88 14.57 -4.17
CA ALA A 7 -3.57 15.12 -4.51
C ALA A 7 -2.54 15.04 -3.38
N ARG A 8 -2.99 15.00 -2.11
CA ARG A 8 -2.11 14.92 -0.92
C ARG A 8 -1.82 13.49 -0.48
N LEU A 9 -2.60 12.51 -0.95
CA LEU A 9 -2.45 11.12 -0.56
C LEU A 9 -1.04 10.55 -0.87
N PRO A 10 -0.42 10.84 -2.03
CA PRO A 10 0.96 10.40 -2.31
C PRO A 10 1.98 10.94 -1.34
N GLU A 11 1.79 12.16 -0.83
CA GLU A 11 2.71 12.79 0.12
C GLU A 11 2.61 12.12 1.50
N ILE A 12 1.41 11.71 1.90
CA ILE A 12 1.15 11.04 3.18
C ILE A 12 1.81 9.66 3.20
N ILE A 13 1.63 8.87 2.13
CA ILE A 13 2.27 7.56 1.97
C ILE A 13 3.77 7.74 1.67
N GLY A 14 4.15 8.77 0.92
CA GLY A 14 5.55 9.04 0.58
C GLY A 14 6.36 9.66 1.72
N TYR A 15 5.75 10.03 2.85
CA TYR A 15 6.44 10.67 3.96
C TYR A 15 7.57 9.76 4.45
N PRO A 16 8.81 10.26 4.62
CA PRO A 16 9.95 9.41 4.91
C PRO A 16 9.72 8.59 6.18
N GLY A 17 9.54 7.28 5.99
CA GLY A 17 9.13 6.30 7.02
C GLY A 17 7.76 5.63 6.82
N ARG A 18 6.97 5.98 5.79
CA ARG A 18 5.63 5.41 5.52
C ARG A 18 5.43 4.85 4.10
N GLU A 19 6.47 4.27 3.50
CA GLU A 19 6.44 3.70 2.14
C GLU A 19 5.25 2.74 1.86
N PHE A 20 4.74 2.13 2.95
CA PHE A 20 3.50 1.37 2.99
C PHE A 20 2.60 1.90 4.10
N ASP A 21 1.29 1.89 3.85
CA ASP A 21 0.32 2.23 4.89
C ASP A 21 -0.96 1.39 4.73
N LEU A 22 -1.59 1.04 5.85
CA LEU A 22 -2.85 0.29 5.87
C LEU A 22 -4.02 1.27 5.90
N TRP A 23 -4.94 1.11 4.94
CA TRP A 23 -6.08 2.00 4.78
C TRP A 23 -7.38 1.21 4.77
N ASP A 24 -8.36 1.67 5.55
CA ASP A 24 -9.73 1.16 5.47
C ASP A 24 -10.39 1.60 4.16
N VAL A 25 -11.08 0.68 3.48
CA VAL A 25 -11.83 0.98 2.26
C VAL A 25 -12.86 2.09 2.51
N GLU A 26 -13.48 2.12 3.69
CA GLU A 26 -14.40 3.19 4.08
C GLU A 26 -13.74 4.58 4.02
N THR A 27 -12.47 4.70 4.38
CA THR A 27 -11.73 5.97 4.31
C THR A 27 -11.56 6.43 2.86
N LEU A 28 -11.24 5.50 1.96
CA LEU A 28 -11.14 5.79 0.52
C LEU A 28 -12.48 6.20 -0.08
N VAL A 29 -13.57 5.54 0.33
CA VAL A 29 -14.93 5.92 -0.05
C VAL A 29 -15.28 7.31 0.47
N ARG A 30 -14.93 7.66 1.71
CA ARG A 30 -15.16 9.02 2.24
C ARG A 30 -14.36 10.09 1.48
N LEU A 31 -13.14 9.78 1.01
CA LEU A 31 -12.35 10.68 0.16
C LEU A 31 -13.02 10.91 -1.21
N ASP A 32 -13.66 9.89 -1.75
CA ASP A 32 -14.43 9.98 -2.99
C ASP A 32 -15.78 10.73 -2.79
N GLY A 33 -16.48 10.42 -1.70
CA GLY A 33 -17.75 11.02 -1.29
C GLY A 33 -18.69 10.01 -0.62
N PHE A 34 -19.69 10.49 0.12
CA PHE A 34 -20.60 9.69 0.98
C PHE A 34 -21.58 8.74 0.26
N GLN A 35 -21.31 8.30 -0.97
CA GLN A 35 -22.18 7.34 -1.66
C GLN A 35 -21.85 5.90 -1.22
N LYS A 36 -22.87 5.03 -1.10
CA LYS A 36 -22.69 3.62 -0.73
C LYS A 36 -21.68 2.97 -1.68
N ALA A 37 -20.66 2.30 -1.12
CA ALA A 37 -19.63 1.57 -1.84
C ALA A 37 -20.25 0.62 -2.88
N GLY A 38 -20.29 1.07 -4.13
CA GLY A 38 -20.77 0.33 -5.28
C GLY A 38 -19.67 0.27 -6.33
N ALA A 39 -19.81 -0.61 -7.32
CA ALA A 39 -18.78 -0.86 -8.33
C ALA A 39 -18.24 0.43 -9.00
N ARG A 40 -19.11 1.44 -9.23
CA ARG A 40 -18.71 2.73 -9.83
C ARG A 40 -17.80 3.58 -8.94
N ILE A 41 -18.05 3.61 -7.63
CA ILE A 41 -17.18 4.32 -6.67
C ILE A 41 -15.85 3.61 -6.57
N ILE A 42 -15.87 2.28 -6.50
CA ILE A 42 -14.64 1.48 -6.46
C ILE A 42 -13.79 1.71 -7.71
N GLU A 43 -14.39 1.67 -8.91
CA GLU A 43 -13.68 1.99 -10.15
C GLU A 43 -13.08 3.40 -10.14
N HIS A 44 -13.81 4.39 -9.62
CA HIS A 44 -13.31 5.76 -9.56
C HIS A 44 -12.14 5.89 -8.56
N ILE A 45 -12.24 5.27 -7.39
CA ILE A 45 -11.14 5.20 -6.42
C ILE A 45 -9.90 4.56 -7.07
N GLU A 46 -10.05 3.42 -7.76
CA GLU A 46 -8.94 2.76 -8.46
C GLU A 46 -8.31 3.68 -9.53
N GLN A 47 -9.14 4.43 -10.27
CA GLN A 47 -8.66 5.44 -11.21
C GLN A 47 -7.90 6.57 -10.51
N GLN A 48 -8.36 7.06 -9.36
CA GLN A 48 -7.66 8.10 -8.60
C GLN A 48 -6.33 7.61 -8.05
N LEU A 49 -6.27 6.39 -7.50
CA LEU A 49 -5.03 5.78 -7.06
C LEU A 49 -4.04 5.66 -8.23
N ALA A 50 -4.50 5.18 -9.40
CA ALA A 50 -3.68 5.08 -10.60
C ALA A 50 -3.16 6.44 -11.09
N LYS A 51 -4.02 7.47 -11.14
CA LYS A 51 -3.64 8.85 -11.52
C LYS A 51 -2.55 9.43 -10.63
N ASN A 52 -2.52 9.03 -9.36
CA ASN A 52 -1.57 9.52 -8.36
C ASN A 52 -0.35 8.59 -8.18
N ASN A 53 -0.13 7.62 -9.08
CA ASN A 53 0.95 6.63 -8.99
C ASN A 53 0.96 5.79 -7.68
N ILE A 54 -0.22 5.60 -7.09
CA ILE A 54 -0.41 4.76 -5.91
C ILE A 54 -0.89 3.37 -6.37
N GLY A 55 -0.24 2.34 -5.84
CA GLY A 55 -0.67 0.95 -5.97
C GLY A 55 -1.34 0.47 -4.68
N HIS A 56 -2.05 -0.64 -4.79
CA HIS A 56 -2.65 -1.30 -3.65
C HIS A 56 -2.54 -2.82 -3.80
N LEU A 57 -2.62 -3.51 -2.66
CA LEU A 57 -2.79 -4.96 -2.57
C LEU A 57 -4.10 -5.14 -1.81
N PRO A 58 -5.18 -5.71 -2.39
CA PRO A 58 -5.36 -6.73 -3.47
C PRO A 58 -5.46 -6.24 -4.94
N ALA A 59 -5.64 -7.15 -5.90
CA ALA A 59 -5.74 -6.83 -7.35
C ALA A 59 -6.95 -5.97 -7.75
N LYS A 60 -8.00 -5.97 -6.92
CA LYS A 60 -9.15 -5.06 -7.00
C LYS A 60 -9.56 -4.67 -5.59
N LEU A 61 -9.98 -3.44 -5.37
CA LEU A 61 -10.49 -3.03 -4.07
C LEU A 61 -11.70 -3.89 -3.66
N PRO A 62 -11.77 -4.33 -2.40
CA PRO A 62 -12.94 -5.02 -1.90
C PRO A 62 -14.19 -4.13 -1.97
N THR A 63 -15.34 -4.75 -2.24
CA THR A 63 -16.64 -4.07 -2.24
C THR A 63 -17.20 -3.84 -0.84
N ASP A 64 -16.69 -4.59 0.14
CA ASP A 64 -17.03 -4.41 1.56
C ASP A 64 -16.19 -3.27 2.15
N SER A 65 -16.85 -2.21 2.61
CA SER A 65 -16.21 -1.01 3.16
C SER A 65 -15.43 -1.28 4.46
N THR A 66 -15.63 -2.42 5.11
CA THR A 66 -14.97 -2.77 6.37
C THR A 66 -13.59 -3.40 6.21
N ARG A 67 -13.16 -3.68 4.96
CA ARG A 67 -11.85 -4.29 4.71
C ARG A 67 -10.74 -3.26 4.66
N GLN A 68 -9.55 -3.71 5.01
CA GLN A 68 -8.31 -2.94 4.88
C GLN A 68 -7.56 -3.33 3.61
N VAL A 69 -6.91 -2.36 3.01
CA VAL A 69 -6.03 -2.52 1.86
C VAL A 69 -4.68 -1.88 2.15
N LEU A 70 -3.62 -2.52 1.69
CA LEU A 70 -2.27 -1.97 1.80
C LEU A 70 -2.03 -1.05 0.61
N LEU A 71 -1.69 0.20 0.87
CA LEU A 71 -1.32 1.18 -0.15
C LEU A 71 0.20 1.35 -0.21
N TYR A 72 0.72 1.60 -1.41
CA TYR A 72 2.14 1.84 -1.64
C TYR A 72 2.36 2.76 -2.84
N ARG A 73 3.51 3.43 -2.88
CA ARG A 73 3.94 4.21 -4.04
C ARG A 73 4.60 3.31 -5.08
N LYS A 74 4.12 3.35 -6.33
CA LYS A 74 4.61 2.49 -7.41
C LYS A 74 6.02 2.82 -7.89
N ASP A 75 6.46 4.06 -7.65
CA ASP A 75 7.75 4.57 -8.09
C ASP A 75 8.88 4.38 -7.04
N VAL A 76 8.58 3.77 -5.89
CA VAL A 76 9.59 3.43 -4.89
C VAL A 76 10.48 2.29 -5.40
N PRO A 77 11.81 2.47 -5.46
CA PRO A 77 12.73 1.41 -5.87
C PRO A 77 12.60 0.17 -4.98
N GLY A 78 12.58 -1.02 -5.57
CA GLY A 78 12.46 -2.28 -4.84
C GLY A 78 11.04 -2.66 -4.41
N ILE A 79 10.04 -1.79 -4.63
CA ILE A 79 8.64 -2.04 -4.25
C ILE A 79 8.08 -3.33 -4.85
N CYS A 80 8.33 -3.58 -6.14
CA CYS A 80 7.88 -4.79 -6.82
C CYS A 80 8.43 -6.07 -6.17
N HIS A 81 9.66 -6.02 -5.67
CA HIS A 81 10.28 -7.17 -5.01
C HIS A 81 9.68 -7.41 -3.63
N ILE A 82 9.43 -6.35 -2.85
CA ILE A 82 8.72 -6.45 -1.56
C ILE A 82 7.32 -7.00 -1.75
N LEU A 83 6.57 -6.51 -2.75
CA LEU A 83 5.22 -6.98 -3.06
C LEU A 83 5.21 -8.45 -3.49
N SER A 84 6.23 -8.88 -4.26
CA SER A 84 6.39 -10.29 -4.61
C SER A 84 6.60 -11.15 -3.37
N LEU A 85 7.43 -10.71 -2.42
CA LEU A 85 7.67 -11.42 -1.16
C LEU A 85 6.41 -11.48 -0.29
N VAL A 86 5.69 -10.36 -0.15
CA VAL A 86 4.41 -10.31 0.57
C VAL A 86 3.38 -11.23 -0.06
N HIS A 87 3.27 -11.24 -1.40
CA HIS A 87 2.36 -12.13 -2.10
C HIS A 87 2.73 -13.61 -1.94
N GLN A 88 4.01 -13.95 -2.00
CA GLN A 88 4.49 -15.31 -1.73
C GLN A 88 4.15 -15.76 -0.31
N LEU A 89 4.35 -14.88 0.69
CA LEU A 89 4.01 -15.17 2.08
C LEU A 89 2.50 -15.32 2.31
N ALA A 90 1.69 -14.52 1.63
CA ALA A 90 0.23 -14.57 1.76
C ALA A 90 -0.42 -15.77 1.06
N THR A 91 0.27 -16.37 0.08
CA THR A 91 -0.24 -17.52 -0.70
C THR A 91 0.42 -18.85 -0.33
N GLN A 92 1.48 -18.84 0.47
CA GLN A 92 2.06 -20.05 1.04
C GLN A 92 1.17 -20.60 2.16
N ASP A 93 0.95 -21.92 2.14
CA ASP A 93 0.36 -22.64 3.28
C ASP A 93 1.19 -22.35 4.54
N ALA A 94 0.51 -22.21 5.69
CA ALA A 94 1.12 -21.93 6.98
C ALA A 94 2.02 -23.08 7.45
N GLY A 95 3.18 -23.23 6.84
CA GLY A 95 4.27 -24.10 7.26
C GLY A 95 5.21 -23.35 8.20
N ASP A 96 5.86 -24.12 9.09
CA ASP A 96 6.75 -23.66 10.17
C ASP A 96 7.55 -22.40 9.80
N GLY A 97 7.64 -21.45 10.73
CA GLY A 97 8.19 -20.09 10.60
C GLY A 97 9.66 -19.95 10.19
N THR A 98 10.24 -20.96 9.54
CA THR A 98 11.54 -21.00 8.84
C THR A 98 11.41 -20.65 7.36
N ASN A 99 10.35 -19.94 6.98
CA ASN A 99 10.08 -19.60 5.59
C ASN A 99 11.10 -18.57 5.08
N GLY A 100 11.92 -18.96 4.10
CA GLY A 100 12.99 -18.12 3.53
C GLY A 100 12.50 -16.77 3.03
N ALA A 101 11.24 -16.67 2.60
CA ALA A 101 10.61 -15.42 2.20
C ALA A 101 10.41 -14.43 3.38
N VAL A 102 10.17 -14.91 4.60
CA VAL A 102 10.10 -14.07 5.81
C VAL A 102 11.48 -13.51 6.13
N ASN A 103 12.53 -14.35 6.06
CA ASN A 103 13.90 -13.92 6.30
C ASN A 103 14.38 -12.92 5.25
N GLN A 104 14.00 -13.11 3.98
CA GLN A 104 14.28 -12.17 2.90
C GLN A 104 13.55 -10.85 3.10
N LEU A 105 12.27 -10.88 3.48
CA LEU A 105 11.49 -9.68 3.78
C LEU A 105 12.08 -8.90 4.96
N ASN A 106 12.38 -9.59 6.07
CA ASN A 106 13.01 -8.97 7.24
C ASN A 106 14.38 -8.35 6.91
N SER A 107 15.21 -9.06 6.14
CA SER A 107 16.53 -8.55 5.73
C SER A 107 16.42 -7.31 4.83
N LEU A 108 15.42 -7.28 3.94
CA LEU A 108 15.11 -6.13 3.09
C LEU A 108 14.63 -4.93 3.91
N LEU A 109 13.67 -5.13 4.80
CA LEU A 109 13.14 -4.08 5.68
C LEU A 109 14.23 -3.52 6.60
N ASP A 110 15.09 -4.37 7.16
CA ASP A 110 16.25 -3.95 7.95
C ASP A 110 17.26 -3.15 7.12
N GLY A 111 17.54 -3.59 5.88
CA GLY A 111 18.42 -2.89 4.95
C GLY A 111 17.90 -1.49 4.61
N MET A 112 16.62 -1.38 4.25
CA MET A 112 15.97 -0.09 3.93
C MET A 112 15.91 0.84 5.15
N THR A 113 15.67 0.31 6.35
CA THR A 113 15.69 1.08 7.60
C THR A 113 17.09 1.61 7.92
N LYS A 114 18.14 0.83 7.65
CA LYS A 114 19.54 1.27 7.86
C LYS A 114 19.96 2.35 6.86
N VAL A 115 19.57 2.21 5.58
CA VAL A 115 19.86 3.20 4.53
C VAL A 115 19.12 4.52 4.82
N SER A 116 17.84 4.48 5.17
CA SER A 116 17.07 5.68 5.50
C SER A 116 17.62 6.43 6.73
N ARG A 117 18.14 5.70 7.74
CA ARG A 117 18.84 6.30 8.88
C ARG A 117 20.19 6.93 8.49
N ALA A 118 20.98 6.27 7.64
CA ALA A 118 22.26 6.81 7.18
C ALA A 118 22.07 8.10 6.36
N VAL A 119 21.06 8.14 5.48
CA VAL A 119 20.72 9.33 4.69
C VAL A 119 20.22 10.49 5.56
N ARG A 120 19.55 10.23 6.69
CA ARG A 120 19.12 11.27 7.65
C ARG A 120 20.24 11.78 8.56
N ALA A 121 21.33 11.03 8.72
CA ALA A 121 22.48 11.41 9.53
C ALA A 121 23.57 12.12 8.71
N SER A 122 23.39 12.23 7.39
CA SER A 122 24.26 12.92 6.45
C SER A 122 23.71 14.31 6.14
#